data_AF-X0YI94-F1
#
_entry.id   AF-X0YI94-F1
#
_cell.length_a   1.000
_cell.length_b   1.000
_cell.length_c   1.000
_cell.angle_alpha   90.00
_cell.angle_beta   90.00
_cell.angle_gamma   90.00
#
_symmetry.space_group_name_H-M   'P 1'
#
loop_
_entity.id
_entity.type
_entity.pdbx_description
1 polymer ?
#
loop_
_entity_poly.entity_id
_entity_poly.type
_entity_poly.pdbx_seq_one_letter_code
_entity_poly.pdbx_strand_id
1 'polypeptide(L)'
;MIPLNLLYLSAYLESKSIPVKILDGQVQDLSEQSLIRYIEQFNPNVVGISCATPLVYAAHKIAKTVKAVSGEITVVMGGPHPTVLPEETMADENVDIVVRGEGEITLFELVKAIESGANLNSVLGITYRDNGNIVSTQNRPLKIDLDSLPLPSRHLIPIREYHPQADIYYRSPSTIMITSRGCPYKCIFCASRRISGHKYRDCRNPHTY
;
A
#
# COMPACT_ATOMS: atom_id res chain seq x y z
N MET A 1 2.39 -9.39 -12.88
CA MET A 1 2.65 -10.01 -11.56
C MET A 1 1.60 -9.55 -10.57
N ILE A 2 1.10 -10.46 -9.74
CA ILE A 2 0.05 -10.19 -8.74
C ILE A 2 0.51 -9.13 -7.71
N PRO A 3 -0.33 -8.14 -7.33
CA PRO A 3 0.04 -7.08 -6.40
C PRO A 3 -0.09 -7.55 -4.93
N LEU A 4 0.79 -8.46 -4.51
CA LEU A 4 0.67 -9.14 -3.21
C LEU A 4 0.63 -8.19 -2.00
N ASN A 5 1.31 -7.05 -2.08
CA ASN A 5 1.25 -6.04 -1.03
C ASN A 5 -0.16 -5.46 -0.86
N LEU A 6 -0.87 -5.13 -1.96
CA LEU A 6 -2.26 -4.67 -1.89
C LEU A 6 -3.19 -5.76 -1.36
N LEU A 7 -2.92 -7.03 -1.69
CA LEU A 7 -3.69 -8.16 -1.16
C LEU A 7 -3.52 -8.35 0.36
N TYR A 8 -2.34 -8.06 0.92
CA TYR A 8 -2.14 -8.09 2.37
C TYR A 8 -2.79 -6.90 3.09
N LEU A 9 -2.68 -5.70 2.51
CA LEU A 9 -3.34 -4.51 3.05
C LEU A 9 -4.86 -4.70 3.09
N SER A 10 -5.44 -5.13 1.98
CA SER A 10 -6.88 -5.41 1.88
C SER A 10 -7.33 -6.52 2.83
N ALA A 11 -6.59 -7.63 2.93
CA ALA A 11 -6.91 -8.70 3.88
C ALA A 11 -6.96 -8.20 5.32
N TYR A 12 -6.00 -7.36 5.71
CA TYR A 12 -6.00 -6.78 7.05
C TYR A 12 -7.21 -5.87 7.25
N LEU A 13 -7.55 -5.03 6.28
CA LEU A 13 -8.73 -4.16 6.33
C LEU A 13 -10.05 -4.97 6.38
N GLU A 14 -10.20 -6.01 5.56
CA GLU A 14 -11.37 -6.91 5.56
C GLU A 14 -11.52 -7.63 6.90
N SER A 15 -10.40 -8.07 7.51
CA SER A 15 -10.42 -8.69 8.85
C SER A 15 -10.91 -7.73 9.96
N LYS A 16 -10.94 -6.42 9.66
CA LYS A 16 -11.46 -5.36 10.51
C LYS A 16 -12.77 -4.77 10.00
N SER A 17 -13.43 -5.47 9.07
CA SER A 17 -14.72 -5.10 8.47
C SER A 17 -14.70 -3.75 7.74
N ILE A 18 -13.55 -3.33 7.21
CA ILE A 18 -13.44 -2.15 6.35
C ILE A 18 -13.63 -2.58 4.88
N PRO A 19 -14.64 -2.06 4.17
CA PRO A 19 -14.85 -2.35 2.76
C PRO A 19 -13.66 -1.86 1.92
N VAL A 20 -13.18 -2.71 1.03
CA VAL A 20 -12.03 -2.41 0.17
C VAL A 20 -12.26 -2.96 -1.24
N LYS A 21 -11.82 -2.20 -2.23
CA LYS A 21 -11.69 -2.64 -3.63
C LYS A 21 -10.25 -2.44 -4.07
N ILE A 22 -9.78 -3.34 -4.93
CA ILE A 22 -8.45 -3.23 -5.55
C ILE A 22 -8.65 -2.94 -7.04
N LEU A 23 -7.87 -1.99 -7.54
CA LEU A 23 -7.71 -1.73 -8.96
C LEU A 23 -6.24 -1.93 -9.33
N ASP A 24 -5.98 -2.81 -10.30
CA ASP A 24 -4.63 -3.07 -10.81
C ASP A 24 -4.58 -2.87 -12.33
N GLY A 25 -3.87 -1.82 -12.74
CA GLY A 25 -3.70 -1.46 -14.14
C GLY A 25 -2.91 -2.46 -14.98
N GLN A 26 -2.37 -3.54 -14.40
CA GLN A 26 -1.76 -4.62 -15.18
C GLN A 26 -2.79 -5.51 -15.90
N VAL A 27 -3.96 -5.69 -15.31
CA VAL A 27 -5.02 -6.59 -15.85
C VAL A 27 -6.36 -5.89 -16.00
N GLN A 28 -6.58 -4.78 -15.30
CA GLN A 28 -7.80 -3.97 -15.41
C GLN A 28 -7.53 -2.68 -16.19
N ASP A 29 -8.57 -2.13 -16.82
CA ASP A 29 -8.48 -0.80 -17.41
C ASP A 29 -8.41 0.28 -16.33
N LEU A 30 -7.23 0.90 -16.22
CA LEU A 30 -6.96 2.02 -15.33
C LEU A 30 -6.78 3.33 -16.11
N SER A 31 -7.40 3.45 -17.29
CA SER A 31 -7.56 4.73 -17.97
C SER A 31 -8.22 5.74 -17.04
N GLU A 32 -7.93 7.03 -17.27
CA GLU A 32 -8.47 8.12 -16.45
C GLU A 32 -10.00 8.08 -16.36
N GLN A 33 -10.69 7.82 -17.47
CA GLN A 33 -12.15 7.68 -17.49
C GLN A 33 -12.64 6.48 -16.68
N SER A 34 -11.96 5.33 -16.76
CA SER A 34 -12.33 4.16 -15.97
C SER A 34 -12.07 4.37 -14.47
N LEU A 35 -10.95 5.01 -14.11
CA LEU A 35 -10.65 5.37 -12.73
C LEU A 35 -11.73 6.29 -12.14
N ILE A 36 -12.14 7.33 -12.88
CA ILE A 36 -13.22 8.24 -12.46
C ILE A 36 -14.50 7.45 -12.19
N ARG A 37 -14.93 6.60 -13.13
CA ARG A 37 -16.12 5.76 -12.97
C ARG A 37 -16.04 4.84 -11.75
N TYR A 38 -14.88 4.23 -11.48
CA TYR A 38 -14.71 3.39 -10.30
C TYR A 38 -14.83 4.19 -8.99
N ILE A 39 -14.27 5.39 -8.95
CA ILE A 39 -14.36 6.29 -7.79
C ILE A 39 -15.81 6.70 -7.57
N GLU A 40 -16.51 7.15 -8.61
CA GLU A 40 -17.93 7.56 -8.53
C GLU A 40 -18.84 6.41 -8.08
N GLN A 41 -18.63 5.20 -8.61
CA GLN A 41 -19.46 4.03 -8.26
C GLN A 41 -19.18 3.51 -6.84
N PHE A 42 -17.93 3.51 -6.40
CA PHE A 42 -17.56 3.01 -5.09
C PHE A 42 -17.71 4.05 -3.98
N ASN A 43 -17.62 5.34 -4.32
CA ASN A 43 -17.67 6.48 -3.42
C ASN A 43 -16.71 6.36 -2.21
N PRO A 44 -15.39 6.22 -2.42
CA PRO A 44 -14.43 6.03 -1.34
C PRO A 44 -14.16 7.32 -0.56
N ASN A 45 -13.97 7.20 0.77
CA ASN A 45 -13.40 8.29 1.57
C ASN A 45 -11.86 8.35 1.46
N VAL A 46 -11.22 7.21 1.18
CA VAL A 46 -9.77 7.07 1.11
C VAL A 46 -9.39 6.29 -0.15
N VAL A 47 -8.40 6.81 -0.90
CA VAL A 47 -7.78 6.11 -2.04
C VAL A 47 -6.31 5.87 -1.74
N GLY A 48 -5.93 4.59 -1.65
CA GLY A 48 -4.55 4.16 -1.45
C GLY A 48 -3.84 3.86 -2.76
N ILE A 49 -2.65 4.42 -2.97
CA ILE A 49 -1.82 4.21 -4.15
C ILE A 49 -0.50 3.55 -3.73
N SER A 50 -0.27 2.30 -4.17
CA SER A 50 1.00 1.62 -3.99
C SER A 50 2.01 2.07 -5.04
N CYS A 51 3.12 2.68 -4.60
CA CYS A 51 4.10 3.32 -5.44
C CYS A 51 5.50 2.71 -5.29
N ALA A 52 5.97 2.07 -6.35
CA ALA A 52 7.38 1.78 -6.55
C ALA A 52 8.05 2.93 -7.33
N THR A 53 9.36 3.11 -7.18
CA THR A 53 10.10 4.24 -7.78
C THR A 53 9.85 4.43 -9.27
N PRO A 54 9.83 3.38 -10.13
CA PRO A 54 9.60 3.56 -11.56
C PRO A 54 8.18 4.05 -11.91
N LEU A 55 7.24 3.94 -10.97
CA LEU A 55 5.82 4.27 -11.17
C LEU A 55 5.42 5.59 -10.49
N VAL A 56 6.37 6.34 -9.91
CA VAL A 56 6.07 7.53 -9.12
C VAL A 56 5.29 8.59 -9.90
N TYR A 57 5.67 8.88 -11.14
CA TYR A 57 4.95 9.85 -11.97
C TYR A 57 3.53 9.40 -12.31
N ALA A 58 3.33 8.10 -12.55
CA ALA A 58 2.00 7.55 -12.78
C ALA A 58 1.14 7.62 -11.50
N ALA A 59 1.75 7.36 -10.33
CA ALA A 59 1.08 7.46 -9.05
C ALA A 59 0.63 8.90 -8.75
N HIS A 60 1.47 9.91 -9.00
CA HIS A 60 1.07 11.32 -8.89
C HIS A 60 -0.02 11.72 -9.88
N LYS A 61 0.00 11.20 -11.11
CA LYS A 61 -1.08 11.41 -12.07
C LYS A 61 -2.41 10.84 -11.54
N ILE A 62 -2.39 9.63 -10.97
CA ILE A 62 -3.57 9.03 -10.34
C ILE A 62 -4.06 9.87 -9.16
N ALA A 63 -3.16 10.32 -8.27
CA ALA A 63 -3.49 11.21 -7.15
C ALA A 63 -4.22 12.47 -7.63
N LYS A 64 -3.69 13.12 -8.67
CA LYS A 64 -4.31 14.29 -9.30
C LYS A 64 -5.69 13.98 -9.87
N THR A 65 -5.86 12.87 -10.59
CA THR A 65 -7.17 12.48 -11.11
C THR A 65 -8.17 12.24 -9.97
N VAL A 66 -7.76 11.57 -8.89
CA VAL A 66 -8.63 11.33 -7.72
C VAL A 66 -9.10 12.65 -7.12
N LYS A 67 -8.20 13.61 -6.88
CA LYS A 67 -8.53 14.93 -6.34
C LYS A 67 -9.40 15.76 -7.28
N ALA A 68 -9.26 15.58 -8.60
CA ALA A 68 -10.12 16.23 -9.59
C ALA A 68 -11.57 15.70 -9.56
N VAL A 69 -11.77 14.42 -9.20
CA VAL A 69 -13.12 13.86 -9.00
C VAL A 69 -13.74 14.42 -7.72
N SER A 70 -13.00 14.40 -6.62
CA SER A 70 -13.40 15.04 -5.37
C SER A 70 -12.20 15.38 -4.51
N GLY A 71 -12.10 16.65 -4.12
CA GLY A 71 -11.06 17.15 -3.22
C GLY A 71 -11.17 16.60 -1.80
N GLU A 72 -12.34 16.08 -1.42
CA GLU A 72 -12.61 15.52 -0.08
C GLU A 72 -12.01 14.12 0.10
N ILE A 73 -11.73 13.41 -0.98
CA ILE A 73 -11.13 12.07 -0.92
C ILE A 73 -9.71 12.21 -0.38
N THR A 74 -9.40 11.49 0.69
CA THR A 74 -8.03 11.44 1.21
C THR A 74 -7.18 10.49 0.37
N VAL A 75 -6.16 11.03 -0.28
CA VAL A 75 -5.20 10.29 -1.09
C VAL A 75 -4.02 9.87 -0.22
N VAL A 76 -3.80 8.56 -0.14
CA VAL A 76 -2.73 7.95 0.65
C VAL A 76 -1.74 7.26 -0.29
N MET A 77 -0.48 7.66 -0.27
CA MET A 77 0.58 6.97 -1.01
C MET A 77 1.41 6.08 -0.08
N GLY A 78 1.73 4.87 -0.53
CA GLY A 78 2.56 3.93 0.23
C GLY A 78 3.46 3.09 -0.67
N GLY A 79 4.32 2.29 -0.06
CA GLY A 79 5.24 1.41 -0.79
C GLY A 79 6.70 1.89 -0.77
N PRO A 80 7.57 1.25 -1.58
CA PRO A 80 9.02 1.48 -1.51
C PRO A 80 9.45 2.93 -1.70
N HIS A 81 8.87 3.63 -2.67
CA HIS A 81 9.29 5.00 -2.97
C HIS A 81 8.84 6.00 -1.88
N PRO A 82 7.54 6.06 -1.50
CA PRO A 82 7.11 6.96 -0.43
C PRO A 82 7.74 6.63 0.94
N THR A 83 8.14 5.38 1.17
CA THR A 83 8.85 5.01 2.41
C THR A 83 10.24 5.65 2.50
N VAL A 84 10.96 5.74 1.37
CA VAL A 84 12.35 6.24 1.34
C VAL A 84 12.41 7.74 1.12
N LEU A 85 11.45 8.30 0.38
CA LEU A 85 11.37 9.72 0.00
C LEU A 85 9.97 10.30 0.34
N PRO A 86 9.54 10.29 1.62
CA PRO A 86 8.20 10.71 1.99
C PRO A 86 7.97 12.21 1.77
N GLU A 87 8.94 13.07 2.08
CA GLU A 87 8.81 14.52 1.88
C GLU A 87 8.73 14.90 0.39
N GLU A 88 9.50 14.22 -0.47
CA GLU A 88 9.44 14.40 -1.92
C GLU A 88 8.09 13.95 -2.48
N THR A 89 7.57 12.80 -2.02
CA THR A 89 6.25 12.32 -2.40
C THR A 89 5.15 13.31 -1.95
N MET A 90 5.29 13.88 -0.75
CA MET A 90 4.38 14.90 -0.21
C MET A 90 4.57 16.29 -0.83
N ALA A 91 5.55 16.51 -1.71
CA ALA A 91 5.69 17.77 -2.44
C ALA A 91 4.54 17.96 -3.46
N ASP A 92 3.92 16.87 -3.90
CA ASP A 92 2.66 16.92 -4.65
C ASP A 92 1.49 17.17 -3.70
N GLU A 93 0.81 18.31 -3.88
CA GLU A 93 -0.36 18.71 -3.08
C GLU A 93 -1.58 17.79 -3.27
N ASN A 94 -1.58 16.94 -4.30
CA ASN A 94 -2.63 15.94 -4.50
C ASN A 94 -2.46 14.71 -3.59
N VAL A 95 -1.36 14.63 -2.83
CA VAL A 95 -1.08 13.57 -1.87
C VAL A 95 -1.26 14.12 -0.45
N ASP A 96 -2.27 13.63 0.27
CA ASP A 96 -2.56 14.12 1.62
C ASP A 96 -1.66 13.45 2.66
N ILE A 97 -1.39 12.16 2.48
CA ILE A 97 -0.70 11.33 3.48
C ILE A 97 0.19 10.29 2.79
N VAL A 98 1.39 10.10 3.33
CA VAL A 98 2.29 9.00 3.00
C VAL A 98 2.34 8.00 4.14
N VAL A 99 2.14 6.71 3.84
CA VAL A 99 2.37 5.60 4.75
C VAL A 99 3.76 5.00 4.49
N ARG A 100 4.59 4.95 5.53
CA ARG A 100 5.98 4.50 5.48
C ARG A 100 6.15 3.12 6.10
N GLY A 101 6.95 2.27 5.45
CA GLY A 101 7.25 0.92 5.92
C GLY A 101 6.10 -0.05 5.70
N GLU A 102 5.81 -0.88 6.71
CA GLU A 102 4.71 -1.85 6.65
C GLU A 102 3.38 -1.16 6.92
N GLY A 103 2.44 -1.30 5.99
CA GLY A 103 1.24 -0.48 5.95
C GLY A 103 0.00 -1.11 6.58
N GLU A 104 -0.03 -2.40 6.89
CA GLU A 104 -1.28 -3.09 7.27
C GLU A 104 -1.96 -2.45 8.48
N ILE A 105 -1.22 -2.32 9.58
CA ILE A 105 -1.75 -1.73 10.82
C ILE A 105 -1.85 -0.21 10.70
N THR A 106 -0.85 0.43 10.09
CA THR A 106 -0.81 1.89 9.93
C THR A 106 -1.98 2.39 9.09
N LEU A 107 -2.30 1.72 7.99
CA LEU A 107 -3.42 2.07 7.12
C LEU A 107 -4.75 1.89 7.83
N PHE A 108 -4.91 0.81 8.61
CA PHE A 108 -6.11 0.61 9.42
C PHE A 108 -6.30 1.73 10.46
N GLU A 109 -5.27 2.04 11.25
CA GLU A 109 -5.31 3.12 12.23
C GLU A 109 -5.56 4.48 11.55
N LEU A 110 -4.97 4.70 10.37
CA LEU A 110 -5.18 5.91 9.58
C LEU A 110 -6.63 6.04 9.12
N VAL A 111 -7.21 5.00 8.52
CA VAL A 111 -8.61 5.00 8.08
C VAL A 111 -9.54 5.26 9.26
N LYS A 112 -9.27 4.66 10.42
CA LYS A 112 -10.04 4.93 11.65
C LYS A 112 -9.90 6.36 12.14
N ALA A 113 -8.69 6.92 12.09
CA ALA A 113 -8.48 8.31 12.48
C ALA A 113 -9.21 9.29 11.55
N ILE A 114 -9.22 9.02 10.25
CA ILE A 114 -9.98 9.81 9.26
C ILE A 114 -11.48 9.69 9.51
N GLU A 115 -12.00 8.48 9.70
CA GLU A 115 -13.43 8.22 9.96
C GLU A 115 -13.93 8.94 11.22
N SER A 116 -13.13 8.96 12.29
CA SER A 116 -13.52 9.58 13.56
C SER A 116 -13.11 11.05 13.69
N GLY A 117 -12.42 11.64 12.70
CA GLY A 117 -11.83 12.98 12.81
C GLY A 117 -10.78 13.09 13.93
N ALA A 118 -10.08 12.00 14.25
CA ALA A 118 -9.06 11.99 15.30
C ALA A 118 -7.74 12.60 14.82
N ASN A 119 -6.88 12.96 15.77
CA ASN A 119 -5.58 13.55 15.48
C ASN A 119 -4.62 12.53 14.84
N LEU A 120 -4.16 12.84 13.62
CA LEU A 120 -3.23 12.03 12.84
C LEU A 120 -1.87 11.83 13.52
N ASN A 121 -1.46 12.71 14.44
CA ASN A 121 -0.21 12.56 15.21
C ASN A 121 -0.15 11.26 16.02
N SER A 122 -1.29 10.65 16.33
CA SER A 122 -1.36 9.36 17.04
C SER A 122 -1.05 8.16 16.15
N VAL A 123 -1.13 8.30 14.83
CA VAL A 123 -0.91 7.22 13.87
C VAL A 123 0.58 7.07 13.59
N LEU A 124 1.16 5.92 13.93
CA LEU A 124 2.59 5.67 13.70
C LEU A 124 2.89 5.37 12.23
N GLY A 125 4.01 5.89 11.73
CA GLY A 125 4.55 5.56 10.41
C GLY A 125 3.94 6.34 9.26
N ILE A 126 3.38 7.54 9.52
CA ILE A 126 2.85 8.41 8.46
C ILE A 126 3.66 9.69 8.33
N THR A 127 3.56 10.31 7.16
CA THR A 127 4.00 11.67 6.87
C THR A 127 2.82 12.37 6.22
N TYR A 128 2.47 13.57 6.67
CA TYR A 128 1.28 14.28 6.21
C TYR A 128 1.48 15.80 6.31
N ARG A 129 0.52 16.57 5.78
CA ARG A 129 0.55 18.03 5.87
C ARG A 129 -0.24 18.51 7.09
N ASP A 130 0.44 19.24 7.97
CA ASP A 130 -0.16 19.90 9.14
C ASP A 130 0.06 21.42 9.03
N ASN A 131 -1.01 22.18 8.88
CA ASN A 131 -0.97 23.64 8.75
C ASN A 131 0.05 24.14 7.70
N GLY A 132 0.11 23.46 6.55
CA GLY A 132 1.03 23.77 5.45
C GLY A 132 2.42 23.11 5.54
N ASN A 133 2.83 22.66 6.73
CA ASN A 133 4.13 22.01 6.94
C ASN A 133 4.03 20.49 6.74
N ILE A 134 5.05 19.91 6.11
CA ILE A 134 5.17 18.45 6.01
C ILE A 134 5.74 17.94 7.34
N VAL A 135 4.96 17.12 8.05
CA VAL A 135 5.33 16.55 9.34
C VAL A 135 5.31 15.03 9.28
N SER A 136 6.20 14.39 10.04
CA SER A 136 6.34 12.94 10.11
C SER A 136 6.10 12.46 11.53
N THR A 137 5.22 11.47 11.71
CA THR A 137 5.06 10.78 12.99
C THR A 137 6.22 9.81 13.25
N GLN A 138 6.29 9.21 14.43
CA GLN A 138 7.29 8.20 14.71
C GLN A 138 7.08 6.97 13.80
N ASN A 139 8.17 6.41 13.25
CA ASN A 139 8.11 5.19 12.46
C ASN A 139 7.51 4.03 13.27
N ARG A 140 6.63 3.24 12.65
CA ARG A 140 6.08 2.03 13.28
C ARG A 140 7.19 1.00 13.52
N PRO A 141 7.32 0.45 14.75
CA PRO A 141 8.27 -0.63 15.00
C PRO A 141 7.95 -1.86 14.16
N LEU A 142 8.96 -2.38 13.45
CA LEU A 142 8.87 -3.61 12.66
C LEU A 142 8.93 -4.86 13.57
N LYS A 143 7.89 -5.05 14.38
CA LYS A 143 7.74 -6.14 15.35
C LYS A 143 6.48 -6.98 15.12
N ILE A 144 5.79 -6.76 14.01
CA ILE A 144 4.57 -7.49 13.66
C ILE A 144 4.92 -8.96 13.46
N ASP A 145 4.16 -9.83 14.13
CA ASP A 145 4.15 -11.27 13.91
C ASP A 145 3.46 -11.56 12.56
N LEU A 146 4.16 -12.22 11.64
CA LEU A 146 3.63 -12.45 10.29
C LEU A 146 2.49 -13.47 10.27
N ASP A 147 2.41 -14.34 11.27
CA ASP A 147 1.31 -15.31 11.44
C ASP A 147 0.03 -14.63 11.94
N SER A 148 0.14 -13.48 12.61
CA SER A 148 -1.01 -12.68 13.02
C SER A 148 -1.71 -11.97 11.86
N LEU A 149 -1.05 -11.85 10.71
CA LEU A 149 -1.61 -11.21 9.52
C LEU A 149 -2.47 -12.22 8.73
N PRO A 150 -3.66 -11.80 8.24
CA PRO A 150 -4.52 -12.68 7.45
C PRO A 150 -3.84 -13.14 6.15
N LEU A 151 -4.44 -14.15 5.52
CA LEU A 151 -4.05 -14.57 4.18
C LEU A 151 -4.43 -13.48 3.16
N PRO A 152 -3.62 -13.27 2.10
CA PRO A 152 -3.90 -12.25 1.09
C PRO A 152 -5.30 -12.43 0.46
N SER A 153 -6.03 -11.33 0.30
CA SER A 153 -7.41 -11.29 -0.24
C SER A 153 -7.48 -11.51 -1.75
N ARG A 154 -7.10 -12.70 -2.17
CA ARG A 154 -7.04 -13.10 -3.59
C ARG A 154 -8.40 -13.04 -4.29
N HIS A 155 -9.51 -13.05 -3.54
CA HIS A 155 -10.87 -12.91 -4.08
C HIS A 155 -11.20 -11.50 -4.57
N LEU A 156 -10.40 -10.48 -4.21
CA LEU A 156 -10.63 -9.10 -4.62
C LEU A 156 -10.07 -8.75 -6.00
N ILE A 157 -9.35 -9.69 -6.63
CA ILE A 157 -8.73 -9.49 -7.94
C ILE A 157 -9.11 -10.62 -8.90
N PRO A 158 -9.14 -10.38 -10.22
CA PRO A 158 -9.32 -11.43 -11.21
C PRO A 158 -8.03 -12.25 -11.35
N ILE A 159 -7.71 -13.10 -10.37
CA ILE A 159 -6.42 -13.79 -10.26
C ILE A 159 -6.02 -14.59 -11.52
N ARG A 160 -7.00 -15.06 -12.30
CA ARG A 160 -6.78 -15.84 -13.53
C ARG A 160 -6.29 -15.00 -14.72
N GLU A 161 -6.47 -13.68 -14.69
CA GLU A 161 -6.01 -12.77 -15.74
C GLU A 161 -4.54 -12.39 -15.56
N TYR A 162 -3.96 -12.73 -14.40
CA TYR A 162 -2.53 -12.55 -14.16
C TYR A 162 -1.74 -13.67 -14.82
N HIS A 163 -1.15 -13.37 -15.97
CA HIS A 163 -0.25 -14.27 -16.65
C HIS A 163 1.20 -13.98 -16.23
N PRO A 164 1.85 -14.86 -15.45
CA PRO A 164 3.28 -14.74 -15.20
C PRO A 164 4.07 -14.76 -16.50
N GLN A 165 5.23 -14.09 -16.55
CA GLN A 165 6.11 -14.19 -17.72
C GLN A 165 6.56 -15.65 -17.90
N ALA A 166 6.41 -16.16 -19.12
CA ALA A 166 6.58 -17.58 -19.45
C ALA A 166 8.02 -18.10 -19.27
N ASP A 167 9.00 -17.20 -19.26
CA ASP A 167 10.42 -17.49 -19.01
C ASP A 167 10.75 -17.69 -17.52
N ILE A 168 9.90 -17.20 -16.61
CA ILE A 168 10.10 -17.31 -15.15
C ILE A 168 9.27 -18.46 -14.56
N TYR A 169 8.14 -18.83 -15.17
CA TYR A 169 7.18 -19.79 -14.61
C TYR A 169 6.93 -20.98 -15.52
N TYR A 170 7.13 -22.19 -14.97
CA TYR A 170 6.92 -23.45 -15.68
C TYR A 170 5.44 -23.79 -15.92
N ARG A 171 4.54 -23.33 -15.04
CA ARG A 171 3.09 -23.60 -15.11
C ARG A 171 2.27 -22.36 -14.72
N SER A 172 1.09 -22.24 -15.33
CA SER A 172 0.10 -21.21 -15.05
C SER A 172 -1.26 -21.87 -14.72
N PRO A 173 -2.04 -21.34 -13.76
CA PRO A 173 -1.78 -20.13 -12.98
C PRO A 173 -0.72 -20.34 -11.88
N SER A 174 -0.01 -19.27 -11.54
CA SER A 174 0.92 -19.22 -10.40
C SER A 174 0.53 -18.11 -9.43
N THR A 175 0.98 -18.21 -8.18
CA THR A 175 0.79 -17.15 -7.18
C THR A 175 2.06 -16.95 -6.37
N ILE A 176 2.11 -15.83 -5.65
CA ILE A 176 3.24 -15.47 -4.80
C ILE A 176 2.81 -15.45 -3.34
N MET A 177 3.77 -15.76 -2.47
CA MET A 177 3.64 -15.73 -1.03
C MET A 177 4.88 -15.05 -0.44
N ILE A 178 4.68 -14.24 0.59
CA ILE A 178 5.77 -13.74 1.43
C ILE A 178 5.87 -14.68 2.62
N THR A 179 6.96 -15.43 2.69
CA THR A 179 7.26 -16.31 3.82
C THR A 179 7.91 -15.51 4.94
N SER A 180 8.84 -14.61 4.63
CA SER A 180 9.59 -13.80 5.61
C SER A 180 9.67 -12.33 5.22
N ARG A 181 9.92 -11.44 6.18
CA ARG A 181 10.13 -10.00 5.91
C ARG A 181 11.42 -9.48 6.55
N GLY A 182 12.02 -8.47 5.92
CA GLY A 182 13.25 -7.84 6.38
C GLY A 182 14.52 -8.56 5.92
N CYS A 183 15.63 -7.82 5.93
CA CYS A 183 16.92 -8.31 5.44
C CYS A 183 18.04 -7.96 6.43
N PRO A 184 18.82 -8.94 6.92
CA PRO A 184 19.90 -8.70 7.89
C PRO A 184 21.18 -8.13 7.25
N TYR A 185 21.28 -8.17 5.93
CA TYR A 185 22.47 -7.73 5.21
C TYR A 185 22.56 -6.19 5.09
N LYS A 186 23.79 -5.70 4.91
CA LYS A 186 24.13 -4.27 4.88
C LYS A 186 24.70 -3.83 3.52
N CYS A 187 24.17 -4.38 2.43
CA CYS A 187 24.62 -4.06 1.08
C CYS A 187 24.48 -2.55 0.81
N ILE A 188 25.58 -1.89 0.45
CA ILE A 188 25.65 -0.42 0.28
C ILE A 188 24.76 0.12 -0.84
N PHE A 189 24.37 -0.73 -1.78
CA PHE A 189 23.52 -0.38 -2.93
C PHE A 189 22.03 -0.66 -2.69
N CYS A 190 21.65 -1.33 -1.60
CA CYS A 190 20.31 -1.89 -1.45
C CYS A 190 19.40 -1.04 -0.55
N ALA A 191 18.28 -0.57 -1.09
CA ALA A 191 17.25 0.14 -0.31
C ALA A 191 16.40 -0.77 0.59
N SER A 192 16.46 -2.10 0.42
CA SER A 192 15.63 -3.06 1.16
C SER A 192 15.72 -2.87 2.68
N ARG A 193 16.91 -2.52 3.18
CA ARG A 193 17.16 -2.27 4.59
C ARG A 193 16.41 -1.04 5.13
N ARG A 194 16.17 -0.02 4.30
CA ARG A 194 15.38 1.18 4.65
C ARG A 194 13.87 0.92 4.56
N ILE A 195 13.45 0.00 3.69
CA ILE A 195 12.03 -0.30 3.44
C ILE A 195 11.49 -1.35 4.41
N SER A 196 12.18 -2.49 4.53
CA SER A 196 11.69 -3.71 5.20
C SER A 196 12.36 -3.99 6.56
N GLY A 197 13.30 -3.14 6.97
CA GLY A 197 14.04 -3.26 8.21
C GLY A 197 15.28 -4.13 8.12
N HIS A 198 15.98 -4.25 9.25
CA HIS A 198 17.32 -4.85 9.36
C HIS A 198 17.32 -6.24 9.99
N LYS A 199 16.15 -6.75 10.37
CA LYS A 199 16.00 -8.05 11.01
C LYS A 199 15.23 -8.94 10.08
N TYR A 200 15.75 -10.13 9.82
CA TYR A 200 14.95 -11.21 9.27
C TYR A 200 13.85 -11.54 10.28
N ARG A 201 12.59 -11.48 9.83
CA ARG A 201 11.41 -11.86 10.61
C ARG A 201 10.79 -13.07 9.94
N ASP A 202 10.50 -14.04 10.80
CA ASP A 202 10.45 -15.49 10.54
C ASP A 202 9.55 -15.92 9.38
N CYS A 203 9.72 -17.17 8.95
CA CYS A 203 8.85 -17.83 8.00
C CYS A 203 7.45 -18.02 8.62
N ARG A 204 6.41 -17.50 7.94
CA ARG A 204 5.01 -17.85 8.25
C ARG A 204 4.89 -19.36 8.45
N ASN A 205 4.26 -19.78 9.55
CA ASN A 205 4.20 -21.18 9.92
C ASN A 205 3.47 -21.98 8.83
N PRO A 206 4.12 -22.97 8.20
CA PRO A 206 3.54 -23.74 7.10
C PRO A 206 2.38 -24.64 7.53
N HIS A 207 2.17 -24.85 8.84
CA HIS A 207 1.11 -25.69 9.41
C HIS A 207 -0.15 -24.92 9.82
N THR A 208 -0.14 -23.59 9.72
CA THR A 208 -1.29 -22.75 10.11
C THR A 208 -2.37 -22.67 9.01
N TYR A 209 -2.19 -23.40 7.89
CA TYR A 209 -3.00 -23.30 6.67
C TYR A 209 -3.41 -24.67 6.12
#